data_AF-A0A819IFW2-F1
#
_entry.id   AF-A0A819IFW2-F1
#
_cell.length_a   1.000
_cell.length_b   1.000
_cell.length_c   1.000
_cell.angle_alpha   90.00
_cell.angle_beta   90.00
_cell.angle_gamma   90.00
#
_symmetry.space_group_name_H-M   'P 1'
#
loop_
_entity.id
_entity.type
_entity.pdbx_description
1 polymer ?
#
loop_
_entity_poly.entity_id
_entity_poly.type
_entity_poly.pdbx_seq_one_letter_code
_entity_poly.pdbx_strand_id
1 'polypeptide(L)'
;MPTGGSTMDDQGNMYLMDLERQAVWQQSSIDGSWKLIVHDERIIWGDASDISEDGFLYIPMSQNNRIPSFNNGTNQVEKPFLMYKIRINSASNTQIISLVILTLFCSPLSFLMQ
;
A
#
# COMPACT_ATOMS: atom_id res chain seq x y z
N MET A 1 -14.91 -2.76 7.51
CA MET A 1 -13.80 -2.82 6.54
C MET A 1 -12.56 -3.25 7.30
N PRO A 2 -12.07 -4.49 7.10
CA PRO A 2 -10.71 -4.84 7.47
C PRO A 2 -9.74 -3.91 6.76
N THR A 3 -8.89 -3.25 7.52
CA THR A 3 -7.93 -2.31 6.97
C THR A 3 -6.53 -2.91 7.00
N GLY A 4 -5.74 -2.58 5.98
CA GLY A 4 -4.30 -2.79 6.01
C GLY A 4 -3.65 -1.62 6.76
N GLY A 5 -2.75 -0.95 6.07
CA GLY A 5 -2.14 0.28 6.53
C GLY A 5 -3.09 1.49 6.50
N SER A 6 -2.69 2.50 7.25
CA SER A 6 -3.27 3.83 7.20
C SER A 6 -2.18 4.89 7.32
N THR A 7 -2.44 6.07 6.79
CA THR A 7 -1.57 7.24 6.95
C THR A 7 -2.41 8.52 6.94
N MET A 8 -1.83 9.63 7.37
CA MET A 8 -2.53 10.91 7.50
C MET A 8 -1.69 12.01 6.86
N ASP A 9 -2.32 12.92 6.12
CA ASP A 9 -1.65 14.11 5.60
C ASP A 9 -1.53 15.22 6.65
N ASP A 10 -0.82 16.29 6.31
CA ASP A 10 -0.61 17.47 7.15
C ASP A 10 -1.90 18.27 7.43
N GLN A 11 -2.95 18.04 6.63
CA GLN A 11 -4.29 18.61 6.82
C GLN A 11 -5.19 17.71 7.68
N GLY A 12 -4.68 16.57 8.13
CA GLY A 12 -5.39 15.61 8.96
C GLY A 12 -6.30 14.65 8.19
N ASN A 13 -6.32 14.65 6.86
CA ASN A 13 -7.10 13.67 6.11
C ASN A 13 -6.46 12.30 6.26
N MET A 14 -7.28 11.29 6.56
CA MET A 14 -6.80 9.93 6.78
C MET A 14 -6.97 9.09 5.51
N TYR A 15 -5.92 8.40 5.09
CA TYR A 15 -5.94 7.48 3.96
C TYR A 15 -5.89 6.05 4.50
N LEU A 16 -6.84 5.22 4.08
CA LEU A 16 -7.05 3.88 4.59
C LEU A 16 -7.09 2.88 3.46
N MET A 17 -6.41 1.76 3.68
CA MET A 17 -6.40 0.66 2.72
C MET A 17 -7.50 -0.35 3.05
N ASP A 18 -8.54 -0.42 2.22
CA ASP A 18 -9.63 -1.40 2.31
C ASP A 18 -9.17 -2.73 1.68
N LEU A 19 -8.90 -3.71 2.54
CA LEU A 19 -8.41 -5.02 2.13
C LEU A 19 -9.45 -5.83 1.36
N GLU A 20 -10.73 -5.67 1.69
CA GLU A 20 -11.82 -6.42 1.05
C GLU A 20 -12.10 -5.88 -0.35
N ARG A 21 -12.06 -4.56 -0.51
CA ARG A 21 -12.39 -3.89 -1.78
C ARG A 21 -11.16 -3.55 -2.61
N GLN A 22 -9.95 -3.84 -2.15
CA GLN A 22 -8.71 -3.51 -2.87
C GLN A 22 -8.68 -2.03 -3.28
N ALA A 23 -8.95 -1.16 -2.30
CA ALA A 23 -9.22 0.25 -2.52
C ALA A 23 -8.57 1.14 -1.47
N VAL A 24 -8.16 2.35 -1.89
CA VAL A 24 -7.79 3.43 -0.97
C VAL A 24 -8.98 4.34 -0.77
N TRP A 25 -9.32 4.59 0.48
CA TRP A 25 -10.28 5.61 0.88
C TRP A 25 -9.57 6.76 1.59
N GLN A 26 -10.06 7.98 1.36
CA GLN A 26 -9.71 9.16 2.15
C GLN A 26 -10.90 9.49 3.05
N GLN A 27 -10.65 9.69 4.34
CA GLN A 27 -11.56 10.34 5.26
C GLN A 27 -11.15 11.81 5.41
N SER A 28 -12.10 12.70 5.15
CA SER A 28 -11.94 14.15 5.32
C SER A 28 -11.78 14.51 6.80
N SER A 29 -10.78 15.34 7.12
CA SER A 29 -10.60 15.88 8.49
C SER A 29 -11.65 16.91 8.88
N ILE A 30 -12.33 17.50 7.89
CA ILE A 30 -13.27 18.61 8.09
C ILE A 30 -14.63 18.10 8.54
N ASP A 31 -15.16 17.08 7.85
CA ASP A 31 -16.53 16.60 8.02
C ASP A 31 -16.63 15.07 8.22
N GLY A 32 -15.49 14.37 8.23
CA GLY A 32 -15.44 12.92 8.39
C GLY A 32 -15.96 12.14 7.18
N SER A 33 -16.26 12.82 6.07
CA SER A 33 -16.79 12.19 4.86
C SER A 33 -15.75 11.28 4.20
N TRP A 34 -16.23 10.24 3.52
CA TRP A 34 -15.40 9.26 2.83
C TRP A 34 -15.39 9.50 1.34
N LYS A 35 -14.20 9.46 0.74
CA LYS A 35 -13.97 9.58 -0.68
C LYS A 35 -13.13 8.41 -1.17
N LEU A 36 -13.59 7.73 -2.24
CA LEU A 36 -12.78 6.73 -2.92
C LEU A 36 -11.65 7.44 -3.67
N ILE A 37 -10.40 7.06 -3.37
CA ILE A 37 -9.22 7.58 -4.05
C ILE A 37 -8.87 6.70 -5.25
N VAL A 38 -8.80 5.39 -5.04
CA VAL A 38 -8.55 4.41 -6.10
C VAL A 38 -9.14 3.06 -5.71
N HIS A 39 -9.58 2.31 -6.71
CA HIS A 39 -9.89 0.88 -6.61
C HIS A 39 -9.10 0.17 -7.71
N ASP A 40 -8.31 -0.85 -7.34
CA ASP A 40 -7.47 -1.59 -8.29
C ASP A 40 -7.14 -2.98 -7.73
N GLU A 41 -7.40 -4.03 -8.50
CA GLU A 41 -7.17 -5.43 -8.11
C GLU A 41 -5.70 -5.75 -7.81
N ARG A 42 -4.77 -4.91 -8.26
CA ARG A 42 -3.35 -5.06 -7.95
C ARG A 42 -3.01 -4.60 -6.54
N ILE A 43 -3.92 -3.91 -5.86
CA ILE A 43 -3.78 -3.52 -4.46
C ILE A 43 -4.02 -4.76 -3.58
N ILE A 44 -2.93 -5.44 -3.25
CA ILE A 44 -2.94 -6.67 -2.45
C ILE A 44 -2.28 -6.36 -1.11
N TRP A 45 -3.11 -6.21 -0.08
CA TRP A 45 -2.70 -5.96 1.30
C TRP A 45 -1.64 -4.85 1.42
N GLY A 46 -2.04 -3.64 1.04
CA GLY A 46 -1.21 -2.46 1.27
C GLY A 46 -1.03 -2.19 2.76
N ASP A 47 0.20 -2.03 3.21
CA ASP A 47 0.55 -1.72 4.60
C ASP A 47 1.66 -0.67 4.64
N ALA A 48 1.92 -0.06 5.80
CA ALA A 48 3.01 0.89 6.02
C ALA A 48 3.13 1.99 4.93
N SER A 49 1.99 2.59 4.57
CA SER A 49 1.93 3.65 3.56
C SER A 49 2.45 4.98 4.11
N ASP A 50 3.02 5.80 3.23
CA ASP A 50 3.50 7.13 3.59
C ASP A 50 3.16 8.17 2.52
N ILE A 51 3.07 9.43 2.93
CA ILE A 51 2.77 10.57 2.05
C ILE A 51 4.03 11.38 1.86
N SER A 52 4.36 11.58 0.60
CA SER A 52 5.46 12.43 0.16
C SER A 52 5.05 13.89 0.03
N GLU A 53 6.04 14.78 0.17
CA GLU A 53 5.87 16.22 -0.05
C GLU A 53 5.41 16.55 -1.48
N ASP A 54 5.69 15.71 -2.48
CA ASP A 54 5.21 15.89 -3.87
C ASP A 54 3.73 15.50 -4.07
N GLY A 55 3.01 15.18 -2.98
CA GLY A 55 1.56 14.94 -2.99
C GLY A 55 1.18 13.55 -3.47
N PHE A 56 2.05 12.56 -3.22
CA PHE A 56 1.77 11.17 -3.52
C PHE A 56 1.77 10.30 -2.27
N LEU A 57 0.84 9.36 -2.27
CA LEU A 57 0.75 8.25 -1.35
C LEU A 57 1.54 7.07 -1.93
N TYR A 58 2.53 6.61 -1.17
CA TYR A 58 3.30 5.40 -1.47
C TYR A 58 2.78 4.25 -0.61
N ILE A 59 2.51 3.11 -1.23
CA ILE A 59 1.96 1.95 -0.54
C ILE A 59 2.71 0.68 -0.97
N PRO A 60 3.51 0.06 -0.09
CA PRO A 60 4.05 -1.27 -0.35
C PRO A 60 2.96 -2.34 -0.24
N MET A 61 2.91 -3.24 -1.23
CA MET A 61 2.02 -4.39 -1.26
C MET A 61 2.66 -5.54 -0.51
N SER A 62 2.31 -5.68 0.77
CA SER A 62 2.92 -6.68 1.66
C SER A 62 2.54 -8.11 1.28
N GLN A 63 1.40 -8.30 0.59
CA GLN A 63 0.88 -9.63 0.24
C GLN A 63 0.68 -10.54 1.45
N ASN A 64 0.32 -10.00 2.62
CA ASN A 64 0.17 -10.80 3.85
C ASN A 64 -0.84 -11.95 3.67
N ASN A 65 -1.89 -11.80 2.87
CA ASN A 65 -2.83 -12.89 2.53
C ASN A 65 -2.17 -14.08 1.81
N ARG A 66 -0.94 -13.93 1.31
CA ARG A 66 -0.22 -14.96 0.55
C ARG A 66 0.87 -15.66 1.37
N ILE A 67 1.19 -15.20 2.58
CA ILE A 67 2.20 -15.85 3.43
C ILE A 67 1.59 -17.06 4.16
N PRO A 68 2.39 -18.09 4.52
CA PRO A 68 1.87 -19.32 5.13
C PRO A 68 0.98 -19.10 6.36
N SER A 69 1.34 -18.14 7.22
CA SER A 69 0.61 -17.82 8.46
C SER A 69 -0.83 -17.34 8.22
N PHE A 70 -1.12 -16.81 7.03
CA PHE A 70 -2.45 -16.31 6.65
C PHE A 70 -3.06 -17.09 5.47
N ASN A 71 -2.40 -18.15 5.00
CA ASN A 71 -2.81 -18.90 3.82
C ASN A 71 -2.68 -20.42 4.01
N ASN A 72 -3.23 -20.93 5.12
CA ASN A 72 -3.31 -22.37 5.41
C ASN A 72 -1.97 -23.10 5.26
N GLY A 73 -0.87 -22.48 5.67
CA GLY A 73 0.49 -23.05 5.56
C GLY A 73 1.12 -23.00 4.16
N THR A 74 0.42 -22.49 3.15
CA THR A 74 0.92 -22.43 1.77
C THR A 74 1.49 -21.05 1.45
N ASN A 75 2.71 -21.00 0.92
CA ASN A 75 3.31 -19.76 0.44
C ASN A 75 2.90 -19.48 -1.01
N GLN A 76 2.23 -18.36 -1.25
CA GLN A 76 1.82 -17.88 -2.57
C GLN A 76 2.35 -16.47 -2.88
N VAL A 77 3.37 -16.00 -2.14
CA VAL A 77 3.97 -14.68 -2.37
C VAL A 77 4.56 -14.62 -3.77
N GLU A 78 4.18 -13.59 -4.53
CA GLU A 78 4.72 -13.33 -5.85
C GLU A 78 5.81 -12.25 -5.76
N LYS A 79 6.97 -12.55 -6.34
CA LYS A 79 8.07 -11.60 -6.46
C LYS A 79 8.10 -11.00 -7.88
N PRO A 80 8.57 -9.76 -8.04
CA PRO A 80 9.11 -8.91 -6.99
C PRO A 80 8.01 -8.28 -6.11
N PHE A 81 8.38 -7.80 -4.92
CA PHE A 81 7.46 -6.99 -4.12
C PHE A 81 7.24 -5.65 -4.80
N LEU A 82 6.00 -5.20 -4.74
CA LEU A 82 5.54 -4.03 -5.47
C LEU A 82 5.19 -2.92 -4.49
N MET A 83 5.49 -1.68 -4.87
CA MET A 83 5.04 -0.49 -4.18
C MET A 83 4.36 0.41 -5.20
N TYR A 84 3.17 0.90 -4.87
CA TYR A 84 2.40 1.78 -5.73
C TYR A 84 2.51 3.21 -5.27
N LYS A 85 2.62 4.12 -6.25
CA LYS A 85 2.57 5.57 -6.05
C LYS A 85 1.24 6.11 -6.60
N ILE A 86 0.46 6.77 -5.76
CA ILE A 86 -0.90 7.26 -6.03
C ILE A 86 -0.96 8.75 -5.76
N ARG A 87 -1.48 9.56 -6.69
CA ARG A 87 -1.56 11.03 -6.51
C ARG A 87 -2.82 11.43 -5.75
N ILE A 88 -2.67 12.00 -4.57
CA ILE A 88 -3.81 12.31 -3.68
C ILE A 88 -4.34 13.74 -3.85
N ASN A 89 -3.55 14.65 -4.44
CA ASN A 89 -3.93 16.06 -4.63
C ASN A 89 -4.58 16.38 -5.99
N SER A 90 -5.05 15.38 -6.75
CA SER A 90 -5.67 15.58 -8.07
C SER A 90 -7.19 15.58 -7.96
N ALA A 91 -7.85 16.62 -8.49
CA ALA A 91 -9.30 16.83 -8.41
C ALA A 91 -10.16 15.87 -9.25
N SER A 92 -9.61 14.83 -9.89
CA SER A 92 -10.35 13.91 -10.75
C SER A 92 -9.69 12.53 -10.83
N ASN A 93 -10.46 11.47 -10.56
CA ASN A 93 -10.16 10.04 -10.73
C ASN A 93 -8.68 9.66 -10.74
N THR A 94 -8.10 9.50 -9.55
CA THR A 94 -6.72 9.08 -9.39
C THR A 94 -6.55 7.61 -9.78
N GLN A 95 -5.71 7.36 -10.78
CA GLN A 95 -5.24 6.01 -11.13
C GLN A 95 -3.91 5.72 -10.43
N ILE A 96 -3.53 4.45 -10.33
CA ILE A 96 -2.16 4.07 -9.94
C ILE A 96 -1.19 4.60 -11.00
N ILE A 97 -0.25 5.46 -10.60
CA ILE A 97 0.59 6.21 -11.55
C ILE A 97 1.87 5.45 -11.89
N SER A 98 2.41 4.66 -10.95
CA SER A 98 3.63 3.90 -11.21
C SER A 98 3.82 2.73 -10.26
N LEU A 99 4.49 1.71 -10.78
CA LEU A 99 5.00 0.55 -10.06
C LEU A 99 6.45 0.83 -9.66
N VAL A 100 6.72 0.88 -8.36
CA VAL A 100 8.08 0.85 -7.83
C VAL A 100 8.37 -0.58 -7.40
N ILE A 101 9.35 -1.20 -8.02
CA ILE A 101 9.78 -2.54 -7.67
C ILE A 101 10.66 -2.44 -6.44
N LEU A 102 10.20 -2.99 -5.31
CA LEU A 102 11.04 -3.13 -4.13
C LEU A 102 11.98 -4.31 -4.35
N THR A 103 13.07 -4.09 -5.08
CA THR A 103 14.20 -5.00 -5.05
C THR A 103 14.84 -4.88 -3.67
N LEU A 104 14.47 -5.76 -2.75
CA LEU A 104 15.30 -6.08 -1.61
C LEU A 104 16.66 -6.51 -2.18
N PHE A 105 17.66 -5.63 -2.13
CA PHE A 105 19.06 -6.01 -2.24
C PHE A 105 19.37 -6.90 -1.03
N CYS A 106 18.93 -8.15 -1.09
CA CYS A 106 19.41 -9.20 -0.21
C CYS A 106 20.71 -9.67 -0.85
N SER A 107 21.83 -9.00 -0.55
CA SER A 107 23.15 -9.58 -0.78
C SER A 107 23.37 -10.69 0.24
N PRO A 108 23.51 -11.97 -0.16
CA PRO A 108 23.85 -13.04 0.76
C PRO A 108 25.37 -13.10 0.86
N LEU A 109 26.00 -12.14 1.51
CA LEU A 109 27.41 -12.19 1.91
C LEU A 109 27.44 -11.44 3.23
N SER A 110 27.38 -12.07 4.40
CA SER A 110 28.42 -12.98 4.89
C SER A 110 27.92 -13.79 6.09
N PHE A 111 27.69 -15.09 5.89
CA PHE A 111 27.65 -16.08 6.97
C PHE A 111 28.20 -17.40 6.41
N LEU A 112 29.52 -17.53 6.36
CA LEU A 112 30.30 -18.79 6.39
C LEU A 112 31.81 -18.48 6.31
N MET A 113 32.49 -18.78 7.42
CA MET A 113 33.90 -19.17 7.54
C MET A 113 34.99 -18.21 7.02
N GLN A 114 35.45 -17.32 7.89
CA GLN A 114 36.84 -17.28 8.40
C GLN A 114 36.93 -16.41 9.65
#